data_AF-A0A7C4AIK1-F1
#
_entry.id   AF-A0A7C4AIK1-F1
#
_cell.length_a   1.000
_cell.length_b   1.000
_cell.length_c   1.000
_cell.angle_alpha   90.00
_cell.angle_beta   90.00
_cell.angle_gamma   90.00
#
_symmetry.space_group_name_H-M   'P 1'
#
loop_
_entity.id
_entity.type
_entity.pdbx_description
1 polymer ?
#
loop_
_entity_poly.entity_id
_entity_poly.type
_entity_poly.pdbx_seq_one_letter_code
_entity_poly.pdbx_strand_id
1 'polypeptide(L)' 'MYHVLILHFDDTYFHQKNLRRKAAVEIDMRFLKGTKFMCTRDVLRLVDRMIPDIRSWICFTGKGEYHYISFIFLKRIKE' A
#
# COMPACT_ATOMS: atom_id res chain seq x y z
N MET A 1 11.97 4.86 14.91
CA MET A 1 12.17 5.45 13.56
C MET A 1 11.10 4.84 12.67
N TYR A 2 10.33 5.64 11.93
CA TYR A 2 9.30 5.09 11.04
C TYR A 2 9.93 4.52 9.77
N HIS A 3 9.51 3.33 9.35
CA HIS A 3 9.86 2.76 8.07
C HIS A 3 8.90 3.25 6.98
N VAL A 4 9.37 3.53 5.77
CA VAL A 4 8.50 4.02 4.67
C VAL A 4 8.15 2.88 3.73
N LEU A 5 6.85 2.58 3.61
CA LEU A 5 6.30 1.53 2.75
C LEU A 5 5.66 2.22 1.57
N ILE A 6 6.06 1.82 0.37
CA ILE A 6 5.41 2.30 -0.86
C ILE A 6 4.70 1.14 -1.51
N LEU A 7 3.38 1.26 -1.67
CA LEU A 7 2.56 0.37 -2.46
C LEU A 7 2.33 1.03 -3.83
N HIS A 8 2.96 0.50 -4.87
CA HIS A 8 2.79 1.02 -6.23
C HIS A 8 1.52 0.42 -6.83
N PHE A 9 0.38 1.10 -6.70
CA PHE A 9 -0.85 0.74 -7.42
C PHE A 9 -0.96 1.42 -8.78
N ASP A 10 -0.23 2.52 -8.98
CA ASP A 10 0.00 3.18 -10.27
C ASP A 10 1.45 3.67 -10.35
N ASP A 11 1.75 4.44 -11.39
CA ASP A 11 3.10 4.95 -11.64
C ASP A 11 3.46 6.20 -10.83
N THR A 12 2.56 6.72 -9.99
CA THR A 12 2.73 8.01 -9.29
C THR A 12 4.00 8.01 -8.44
N TYR A 13 4.19 6.99 -7.59
CA TYR A 13 5.40 6.88 -6.77
C TYR A 13 6.55 6.19 -7.50
N PHE A 14 6.25 5.40 -8.53
CA PHE A 14 7.26 4.71 -9.33
C PHE A 14 8.28 5.69 -9.93
N HIS A 15 7.81 6.87 -10.34
CA HIS A 15 8.63 7.95 -10.89
C HIS A 15 9.22 8.91 -9.83
N GLN A 16 8.88 8.77 -8.55
CA GLN A 16 9.39 9.63 -7.47
C GLN A 16 10.69 9.11 -6.86
N LYS A 17 11.81 9.28 -7.58
CA LYS A 17 13.14 8.76 -7.18
C LYS A 17 13.54 9.13 -5.74
N ASN A 18 13.29 10.36 -5.29
CA ASN A 18 13.68 10.80 -3.95
C ASN A 18 12.85 10.14 -2.84
N LEU A 19 11.55 9.93 -3.08
CA LEU A 19 10.69 9.21 -2.14
C LEU A 19 11.11 7.73 -2.06
N ARG A 20 11.35 7.10 -3.20
CA ARG A 20 11.79 5.69 -3.29
C ARG A 20 13.12 5.43 -2.58
N ARG A 21 14.07 6.37 -2.64
CA ARG A 21 15.33 6.31 -1.86
C ARG A 21 15.13 6.29 -0.33
N LYS A 22 13.96 6.72 0.15
CA LYS A 22 13.59 6.68 1.58
C LYS A 22 12.77 5.44 1.93
N ALA A 23 12.32 4.67 0.95
CA ALA A 23 11.52 3.48 1.16
C ALA A 23 12.35 2.38 1.80
N ALA A 24 11.84 1.82 2.90
CA ALA A 24 12.40 0.60 3.47
C ALA A 24 11.88 -0.63 2.71
N VAL A 25 10.65 -0.59 2.22
CA VAL A 25 10.03 -1.63 1.38
C VAL A 25 9.20 -0.95 0.29
N GLU A 26 9.30 -1.49 -0.92
CA GLU A 26 8.44 -1.16 -2.04
C GLU A 26 7.74 -2.44 -2.51
N ILE A 27 6.42 -2.37 -2.76
CA ILE A 27 5.65 -3.49 -3.31
C ILE A 27 4.99 -3.01 -4.60
N ASP A 28 5.31 -3.67 -5.71
CA ASP A 28 4.64 -3.43 -6.98
C ASP A 28 3.29 -4.14 -6.99
N MET A 29 2.21 -3.36 -7.15
CA MET A 29 0.82 -3.83 -7.20
C MET A 29 0.11 -3.37 -8.48
N ARG A 30 0.84 -2.77 -9.44
CA ARG A 30 0.27 -2.24 -10.70
C ARG A 30 -0.36 -3.32 -11.57
N PHE A 31 0.04 -4.58 -11.38
CA PHE A 31 -0.55 -5.73 -12.06
C PHE A 31 -1.94 -6.11 -11.51
N LEU A 32 -2.30 -5.65 -10.31
CA LEU A 32 -3.59 -5.95 -9.69
C LEU A 32 -4.71 -5.11 -10.32
N LYS A 33 -5.70 -5.80 -10.88
CA LYS A 33 -6.94 -5.19 -11.37
C LYS A 33 -7.99 -5.14 -10.24
N GLY A 34 -8.96 -4.24 -10.37
CA GLY A 34 -10.05 -4.13 -9.40
C GLY A 34 -9.63 -3.57 -8.04
N THR A 35 -8.59 -2.74 -8.01
CA THR A 35 -8.09 -2.04 -6.80
C THR A 35 -8.57 -0.59 -6.74
N LYS A 36 -9.03 -0.02 -7.87
CA LYS A 36 -9.54 1.35 -8.00
C LYS A 36 -11.03 1.43 -7.66
N PHE A 37 -11.42 2.49 -6.96
CA PHE A 37 -12.76 2.88 -6.55
C PHE A 37 -13.50 1.88 -5.66
N MET A 38 -13.61 0.62 -6.10
CA MET A 38 -14.23 -0.47 -5.37
C MET A 38 -13.30 -1.69 -5.43
N CYS A 39 -12.71 -2.04 -4.29
CA CYS A 39 -11.85 -3.20 -4.16
C CYS A 39 -12.65 -4.37 -3.59
N THR A 40 -12.68 -5.50 -4.30
CA THR A 40 -13.38 -6.69 -3.81
C THR A 40 -12.69 -7.24 -2.57
N ARG A 41 -13.44 -7.95 -1.72
CA ARG A 41 -12.87 -8.58 -0.51
C ARG A 41 -11.74 -9.55 -0.85
N ASP A 42 -11.80 -10.24 -1.98
CA ASP A 42 -10.76 -11.17 -2.41
C ASP A 42 -9.47 -10.45 -2.78
N VAL A 43 -9.56 -9.33 -3.50
CA VAL A 43 -8.40 -8.50 -3.83
C VAL A 43 -7.84 -7.86 -2.56
N LEU A 44 -8.68 -7.38 -1.64
CA LEU A 44 -8.21 -6.88 -0.34
C LEU A 44 -7.47 -7.94 0.48
N ARG A 45 -7.97 -9.18 0.51
CA ARG A 45 -7.28 -10.31 1.17
C ARG A 45 -5.98 -10.66 0.48
N LEU A 46 -5.90 -10.54 -0.85
CA LEU A 46 -4.65 -10.73 -1.59
C LEU A 46 -3.63 -9.65 -1.22
N VAL A 47 -4.02 -8.37 -1.29
CA VAL A 47 -3.16 -7.23 -0.94
C VAL A 47 -2.66 -7.35 0.50
N ASP A 48 -3.54 -7.68 1.44
CA ASP A 48 -3.18 -7.82 2.85
C ASP A 48 -2.10 -8.88 3.10
N ARG A 49 -2.18 -10.02 2.39
CA ARG A 49 -1.15 -11.07 2.47
C ARG A 49 0.20 -10.64 1.89
N MET A 50 0.21 -9.69 0.95
CA MET A 50 1.44 -9.16 0.37
C MET A 50 2.10 -8.12 1.28
N ILE A 51 1.32 -7.43 2.13
CA ILE A 51 1.85 -6.40 3.02
C ILE A 51 2.46 -7.07 4.26
N PRO A 52 3.78 -6.91 4.50
CA PRO A 52 4.44 -7.55 5.63
C PRO A 52 3.86 -7.08 6.97
N ASP A 53 3.86 -7.97 7.96
CA ASP A 53 3.39 -7.66 9.32
C ASP A 53 4.53 -7.03 10.13
N ILE A 54 4.64 -5.70 10.09
CA ILE A 54 5.72 -4.98 10.73
C ILE A 54 5.16 -3.75 11.46
N ARG A 55 5.64 -3.52 12.68
CA ARG A 55 5.24 -2.39 13.53
C ARG A 55 6.02 -1.14 13.10
N SER A 56 5.31 -0.01 12.91
CA SER A 56 5.85 1.33 12.63
C SER A 56 6.19 1.65 11.16
N TRP A 57 5.16 1.77 10.32
CA TRP A 57 5.30 2.28 8.94
C TRP A 57 4.54 3.58 8.68
N ILE A 58 5.13 4.44 7.87
CA ILE A 58 4.40 5.43 7.07
C ILE A 58 4.12 4.76 5.72
N CYS A 59 2.85 4.53 5.40
CA CYS A 59 2.45 3.85 4.17
C CYS A 59 1.94 4.83 3.10
N PHE A 60 2.48 4.72 1.91
CA PHE A 60 2.05 5.43 0.70
C PHE A 60 1.25 4.47 -0.19
N THR A 61 -0.05 4.72 -0.36
CA THR A 61 -1.00 3.83 -1.06
C THR A 61 -1.38 4.30 -2.46
N GLY A 62 -1.04 5.53 -2.84
CA GLY A 62 -1.25 6.09 -4.16
C GLY A 62 -2.32 7.18 -4.14
N LYS A 63 -3.03 7.34 -5.25
CA LYS A 63 -4.16 8.27 -5.39
C LYS A 63 -5.35 7.86 -4.53
N GLY A 64 -6.27 8.79 -4.29
CA GLY A 64 -7.49 8.54 -3.50
C GLY A 64 -8.41 7.44 -4.06
N GLU A 65 -8.26 7.07 -5.33
CA GLU A 65 -8.97 5.93 -5.94
C GLU A 65 -8.61 4.57 -5.31
N TYR A 66 -7.52 4.46 -4.54
CA TYR A 66 -7.11 3.24 -3.82
C TYR A 66 -7.50 3.22 -2.33
N HIS A 67 -8.46 4.05 -1.91
CA HIS A 67 -8.80 4.25 -0.50
C HIS A 67 -9.24 2.97 0.24
N TYR A 68 -9.80 1.96 -0.44
CA TYR A 68 -10.17 0.68 0.19
C TYR A 68 -8.98 -0.04 0.83
N ILE A 69 -7.75 0.22 0.36
CA ILE A 69 -6.53 -0.34 0.92
C ILE A 69 -6.30 0.15 2.36
N SER A 70 -6.83 1.32 2.72
CA SER A 70 -6.77 1.84 4.10
C SER A 70 -7.42 0.93 5.12
N PHE A 71 -8.45 0.15 4.75
CA PHE A 71 -9.09 -0.82 5.63
C PHE A 71 -8.13 -1.91 6.12
N ILE A 72 -7.11 -2.24 5.33
CA ILE A 72 -6.07 -3.21 5.72
C ILE A 72 -5.21 -2.65 6.86
N PHE A 73 -5.00 -1.34 6.92
CA PHE A 73 -4.23 -0.72 7.99
C PHE A 73 -5.09 -0.44 9.21
N LEU A 74 -6.35 -0.01 9.01
CA LEU A 74 -7.31 0.19 10.11
C LEU A 74 -7.47 -1.06 10.96
N LYS A 75 -7.61 -2.25 10.35
CA LYS A 75 -7.73 -3.51 11.10
C LYS A 75 -6.46 -3.93 11.87
N ARG A 76 -5.31 -3.30 11.59
CA ARG A 76 -4.01 -3.61 12.23
C ARG A 76 -3.72 -2.69 13.43
N ILE A 77 -4.51 -1.62 13.61
CA ILE A 77 -4.44 -0.76 14.79
C ILE A 77 -5.02 -1.56 15.97
N LYS A 78 -4.19 -1.83 16.97
CA LYS A 78 -4.62 -2.43 18.24
C LYS A 78 -4.87 -1.30 19.23
N GLU A 79 -6.00 -1.36 19.92
CA GLU A 79 -6.25 -0.56 21.14
C GLU A 79 -5.44 -1.11 22.31
#